data_AF-A0A2H0P5F4-F1
#
_entry.id   AF-A0A2H0P5F4-F1
#
_cell.length_a   1.000
_cell.length_b   1.000
_cell.length_c   1.000
_cell.angle_alpha   90.00
_cell.angle_beta   90.00
_cell.angle_gamma   90.00
#
_symmetry.space_group_name_H-M   'P 1'
#
loop_
_entity.id
_entity.type
_entity.pdbx_description
1 polymer ?
#
loop_
_entity_poly.entity_id
_entity_poly.type
_entity_poly.pdbx_seq_one_letter_code
_entity_poly.pdbx_strand_id
1 'polypeptide(L)'
;MTYNMRKKYNLLLLSPLLLFLGAAHPAKVTEPKKGDGKTSFYNYHTHKTLDATYRKGERYNEQALKDINDFFKSRSDGKMKDIDINLIEVLDVIQDHFNADVIELISGYRSPALNSALKKRGANVAEESMHLEGKAADIHIDEVTEEAVAEFARGLKAGGVGFYPALDFVHIDTGDLREWRLPDYPGRLLMAFLKGPEWQVMTDRNIYLPGEKINFEILNITRTGKAFNKKAELQRYKRGKWESYSLIEACTGKEFGAGSTCKGEIEVKEETPFGKFRIVIPEEDYPHLNSLSNEFYRKKE
;
A
#
# COMPACT_ATOMS: atom_id res chain seq x y z
N MET A 1 53.74 -10.08 -18.10
CA MET A 1 53.30 -9.74 -19.46
C MET A 1 52.47 -8.46 -19.40
N THR A 2 53.11 -7.33 -19.63
CA THR A 2 52.50 -6.01 -19.75
C THR A 2 52.33 -5.73 -21.23
N TYR A 3 51.11 -5.47 -21.69
CA TYR A 3 50.88 -5.00 -23.06
C TYR A 3 50.22 -3.62 -23.00
N ASN A 4 50.95 -2.66 -23.54
CA ASN A 4 50.64 -1.24 -23.60
C ASN A 4 50.36 -0.93 -25.07
N MET A 5 49.18 -0.43 -25.43
CA MET A 5 48.89 0.05 -26.78
C MET A 5 48.38 1.49 -26.72
N ARG A 6 49.19 2.37 -27.28
CA ARG A 6 48.92 3.79 -27.53
C ARG A 6 48.03 3.97 -28.78
N LYS A 7 47.47 5.19 -28.88
CA LYS A 7 47.07 5.96 -30.09
C LYS A 7 45.68 5.64 -30.66
N LYS A 8 44.84 6.59 -31.09
CA LYS A 8 45.03 7.95 -31.67
C LYS A 8 43.79 8.83 -31.42
N TYR A 9 44.00 10.15 -31.36
CA TYR A 9 42.97 11.18 -31.48
C TYR A 9 42.45 11.26 -32.93
N ASN A 10 41.13 11.35 -33.12
CA ASN A 10 40.50 11.84 -34.35
C ASN A 10 39.65 13.06 -34.00
N LEU A 11 40.01 14.18 -34.61
CA LEU A 11 39.35 15.46 -34.56
C LEU A 11 38.14 15.40 -35.52
N LEU A 12 36.92 15.49 -35.02
CA LEU A 12 35.71 15.65 -35.83
C LEU A 12 35.10 17.02 -35.50
N LEU A 13 35.03 17.86 -36.52
CA LEU A 13 34.39 19.18 -36.51
C LEU A 13 32.88 19.02 -36.28
N LEU A 14 32.37 19.51 -35.15
CA LEU A 14 30.95 19.59 -34.85
C LEU A 14 30.39 20.95 -35.32
N SER A 15 29.45 20.87 -36.25
CA SER A 15 28.57 21.97 -36.67
C SER A 15 27.76 22.52 -35.48
N PRO A 16 27.49 23.83 -35.38
CA PRO A 16 26.63 24.36 -34.33
C PRO A 16 25.17 24.06 -34.66
N LEU A 17 24.64 23.00 -34.05
CA LEU A 17 23.20 22.76 -33.97
C LEU A 17 22.61 23.82 -33.04
N LEU A 18 21.88 24.81 -33.58
CA LEU A 18 21.07 25.72 -32.77
C LEU A 18 19.98 24.90 -32.06
N LEU A 19 20.20 24.59 -30.79
CA LEU A 19 19.17 24.12 -29.88
C LEU A 19 18.25 25.29 -29.56
N PHE A 20 17.06 25.29 -30.16
CA PHE A 20 15.93 26.03 -29.61
C PHE A 20 15.61 25.43 -28.23
N LEU A 21 16.13 26.05 -27.16
CA LEU A 21 15.59 25.88 -25.83
C LEU A 21 14.23 26.57 -25.80
N GLY A 22 13.19 25.84 -26.18
CA GLY A 22 11.83 26.18 -25.77
C GLY A 22 11.79 26.09 -24.25
N ALA A 23 11.64 27.23 -23.57
CA ALA A 23 11.40 27.24 -22.13
C ALA A 23 10.09 26.48 -21.86
N ALA A 24 10.20 25.25 -21.38
CA ALA A 24 9.08 24.51 -20.83
C ALA A 24 8.52 25.36 -19.67
N HIS A 25 7.36 25.95 -19.89
CA HIS A 25 6.66 26.65 -18.82
C HIS A 25 6.26 25.58 -17.79
N PRO A 26 6.60 25.73 -16.50
CA PRO A 26 6.09 24.83 -15.48
C PRO A 26 4.57 24.85 -15.57
N ALA A 27 3.96 23.68 -15.72
CA ALA A 27 2.52 23.56 -15.75
C ALA A 27 1.96 24.16 -14.46
N LYS A 28 1.07 25.14 -14.58
CA LYS A 28 0.45 25.80 -13.43
C LYS A 28 -0.33 24.77 -12.61
N VAL A 29 -0.03 24.69 -11.32
CA VAL A 29 -0.89 24.03 -10.33
C VAL A 29 -2.22 24.77 -10.34
N THR A 30 -3.29 24.06 -10.70
CA THR A 30 -4.66 24.57 -10.57
C THR A 30 -5.04 24.59 -9.09
N GLU A 31 -5.84 25.57 -8.65
CA GLU A 31 -6.39 25.52 -7.29
C GLU A 31 -7.06 24.14 -7.09
N PRO A 32 -6.70 23.42 -6.01
CA PRO A 32 -7.21 22.08 -5.81
C PRO A 32 -8.73 22.14 -5.73
N LYS A 33 -9.40 21.19 -6.39
CA LYS A 33 -10.81 20.92 -6.06
C LYS A 33 -10.88 20.67 -4.56
N LYS A 34 -11.90 21.21 -3.91
CA LYS A 34 -12.18 20.99 -2.50
C LYS A 34 -13.27 19.93 -2.39
N GLY A 35 -13.09 18.96 -1.49
CA GLY A 35 -14.13 18.00 -1.15
C GLY A 35 -15.15 18.59 -0.18
N ASP A 36 -15.89 17.72 0.50
CA ASP A 36 -16.96 18.11 1.42
C ASP A 36 -16.46 18.70 2.77
N GLY A 37 -15.15 18.68 3.02
CA GLY A 37 -14.50 19.19 4.23
C GLY A 37 -14.46 18.18 5.37
N LYS A 38 -14.75 16.91 5.09
CA LYS A 38 -14.64 15.79 6.03
C LYS A 38 -13.64 14.75 5.52
N THR A 39 -13.08 13.99 6.43
CA THR A 39 -12.23 12.85 6.09
C THR A 39 -12.26 11.83 7.21
N SER A 40 -12.23 10.56 6.82
CA SER A 40 -12.05 9.42 7.70
C SER A 40 -10.75 8.71 7.35
N PHE A 41 -9.87 8.52 8.33
CA PHE A 41 -8.60 7.83 8.14
C PHE A 41 -8.49 6.62 9.06
N TYR A 42 -7.83 5.56 8.59
CA TYR A 42 -7.34 4.45 9.39
C TYR A 42 -5.82 4.39 9.31
N ASN A 43 -5.12 4.34 10.45
CA ASN A 43 -3.66 4.29 10.45
C ASN A 43 -3.18 2.85 10.58
N TYR A 44 -2.55 2.35 9.52
CA TYR A 44 -2.13 0.95 9.39
C TYR A 44 -1.17 0.49 10.51
N HIS A 45 -0.38 1.41 11.08
CA HIS A 45 0.61 1.08 12.10
C HIS A 45 0.11 1.19 13.53
N THR A 46 -0.92 2.00 13.77
CA THR A 46 -1.46 2.22 15.12
C THR A 46 -2.81 1.56 15.32
N HIS A 47 -3.44 1.08 14.25
CA HIS A 47 -4.79 0.51 14.22
C HIS A 47 -5.87 1.47 14.75
N LYS A 48 -5.60 2.78 14.68
CA LYS A 48 -6.54 3.82 15.08
C LYS A 48 -7.32 4.34 13.88
N THR A 49 -8.50 4.86 14.17
CA THR A 49 -9.34 5.56 13.20
C THR A 49 -9.54 7.00 13.66
N LEU A 50 -9.63 7.93 12.71
CA LEU A 50 -9.94 9.34 12.93
C LEU A 50 -10.99 9.77 11.92
N ASP A 51 -12.15 10.21 12.43
CA ASP A 51 -13.15 10.93 11.64
C ASP A 51 -13.03 12.42 11.96
N ALA A 52 -12.79 13.26 10.96
CA ALA A 52 -12.54 14.67 11.14
C ALA A 52 -13.38 15.52 10.19
N THR A 53 -14.12 16.50 10.73
CA THR A 53 -14.64 17.63 9.95
C THR A 53 -13.65 18.78 10.06
N TYR A 54 -12.69 18.82 9.13
CA TYR A 54 -11.57 19.75 9.17
C TYR A 54 -11.88 21.10 8.52
N ARG A 55 -12.92 21.18 7.67
CA ARG A 55 -13.36 22.42 7.03
C ARG A 55 -14.90 22.50 6.98
N LYS A 56 -15.45 23.70 7.16
CA LYS A 56 -16.86 24.01 6.91
C LYS A 56 -16.96 25.28 6.06
N GLY A 57 -17.37 25.12 4.80
CA GLY A 57 -17.27 26.20 3.82
C GLY A 57 -15.80 26.58 3.61
N GLU A 58 -15.46 27.83 3.92
CA GLU A 58 -14.10 28.37 3.80
C GLU A 58 -13.33 28.42 5.13
N ARG A 59 -13.94 27.97 6.25
CA ARG A 59 -13.31 28.01 7.57
C ARG A 59 -12.75 26.65 7.95
N TYR A 60 -11.47 26.63 8.30
CA TYR A 60 -10.80 25.45 8.85
C TYR A 60 -11.03 25.33 10.35
N ASN A 61 -11.17 24.09 10.81
CA ASN A 61 -11.26 23.75 12.22
C ASN A 61 -9.86 23.41 12.75
N GLU A 62 -9.25 24.33 13.49
CA GLU A 62 -7.89 24.18 14.02
C GLU A 62 -7.71 22.94 14.91
N GLN A 63 -8.73 22.55 15.67
CA GLN A 63 -8.64 21.36 16.51
C GLN A 63 -8.60 20.09 15.66
N ALA A 64 -9.48 19.99 14.65
CA ALA A 64 -9.46 18.86 13.72
C ALA A 64 -8.13 18.77 12.94
N LEU A 65 -7.55 19.91 12.54
CA LEU A 65 -6.23 19.93 11.91
C LEU A 65 -5.12 19.42 12.87
N LYS A 66 -5.17 19.79 14.15
CA LYS A 66 -4.24 19.25 15.16
C LYS A 66 -4.42 17.75 15.37
N ASP A 67 -5.65 17.26 15.37
CA ASP A 67 -5.95 15.83 15.50
C ASP A 67 -5.41 15.06 14.29
N ILE A 68 -5.52 15.62 13.07
CA ILE A 68 -4.90 15.07 11.85
C ILE A 68 -3.36 15.07 11.97
N ASN A 69 -2.75 16.14 12.48
CA ASN A 69 -1.30 16.21 12.67
C ASN A 69 -0.79 15.14 13.64
N ASP A 70 -1.51 14.87 14.74
CA ASP A 70 -1.18 13.78 15.65
C ASP A 70 -1.37 12.40 14.98
N PHE A 71 -2.42 12.25 14.18
CA PHE A 71 -2.73 10.99 13.50
C PHE A 71 -1.70 10.62 12.42
N PHE A 72 -1.15 11.64 11.73
CA PHE A 72 -0.16 11.50 10.66
C PHE A 72 1.28 11.48 11.16
N LYS A 73 1.52 11.55 12.47
CA LYS A 73 2.86 11.64 13.06
C LYS A 73 3.78 10.49 12.68
N SER A 74 5.08 10.76 12.79
CA SER A 74 6.14 9.81 12.47
C SER A 74 6.05 8.57 13.38
N ARG A 75 5.79 7.41 12.78
CA ARG A 75 5.48 6.16 13.51
C ARG A 75 6.58 5.63 14.43
N SER A 76 7.85 6.00 14.19
CA SER A 76 8.97 5.45 14.97
C SER A 76 9.29 6.25 16.23
N ASP A 77 9.07 7.57 16.20
CA ASP A 77 9.51 8.49 17.25
C ASP A 77 8.38 9.42 17.73
N GLY A 78 7.17 9.26 17.19
CA GLY A 78 5.98 10.01 17.59
C GLY A 78 6.05 11.50 17.25
N LYS A 79 7.08 11.95 16.51
CA LYS A 79 7.23 13.37 16.18
C LYS A 79 6.12 13.80 15.25
N MET A 80 5.49 14.92 15.60
CA MET A 80 4.46 15.56 14.78
C MET A 80 5.08 16.62 13.88
N LYS A 81 4.38 16.94 12.80
CA LYS A 81 4.56 18.11 11.96
C LYS A 81 3.18 18.55 11.49
N ASP A 82 3.04 19.84 11.17
CA ASP A 82 1.82 20.31 10.53
C ASP A 82 1.69 19.66 9.15
N ILE A 83 0.57 18.98 8.94
CA ILE A 83 0.22 18.40 7.65
C ILE A 83 -0.32 19.50 6.76
N ASP A 84 0.18 19.55 5.53
CA ASP A 84 -0.24 20.56 4.56
C ASP A 84 -1.74 20.45 4.32
N ILE A 85 -2.45 21.58 4.48
CA ILE A 85 -3.89 21.65 4.26
C ILE A 85 -4.23 21.21 2.84
N ASN A 86 -3.41 21.54 1.85
CA ASN A 86 -3.63 21.09 0.47
C ASN A 86 -3.59 19.56 0.34
N LEU A 87 -2.75 18.88 1.13
CA LEU A 87 -2.71 17.41 1.13
C LEU A 87 -4.02 16.86 1.71
N ILE A 88 -4.51 17.46 2.79
CA ILE A 88 -5.79 17.06 3.41
C ILE A 88 -6.94 17.26 2.42
N GLU A 89 -6.99 18.39 1.71
CA GLU A 89 -8.00 18.66 0.66
C GLU A 89 -7.94 17.65 -0.49
N VAL A 90 -6.74 17.29 -0.95
CA VAL A 90 -6.57 16.28 -2.01
C VAL A 90 -7.07 14.92 -1.54
N LEU A 91 -6.75 14.53 -0.31
CA LEU A 91 -7.21 13.26 0.26
C LEU A 91 -8.73 13.24 0.45
N ASP A 92 -9.34 14.36 0.87
CA ASP A 92 -10.80 14.53 0.93
C ASP A 92 -11.44 14.32 -0.45
N VAL A 93 -10.98 15.02 -1.48
CA VAL A 93 -11.50 14.85 -2.86
C VAL A 93 -11.39 13.41 -3.36
N ILE A 94 -10.31 12.72 -3.03
CA ILE A 94 -10.13 11.30 -3.38
C ILE A 94 -11.13 10.44 -2.63
N GLN A 95 -11.33 10.66 -1.33
CA GLN A 95 -12.31 9.95 -0.51
C GLN A 95 -13.73 10.12 -1.06
N ASP A 96 -14.11 11.36 -1.36
CA ASP A 96 -15.40 11.72 -1.95
C ASP A 96 -15.61 11.07 -3.33
N HIS A 97 -14.60 11.14 -4.20
CA HIS A 97 -14.70 10.61 -5.56
C HIS A 97 -14.99 9.11 -5.59
N PHE A 98 -14.32 8.35 -4.72
CA PHE A 98 -14.51 6.91 -4.62
C PHE A 98 -15.64 6.50 -3.67
N ASN A 99 -16.31 7.47 -3.02
CA ASN A 99 -17.27 7.22 -1.95
C ASN A 99 -16.70 6.23 -0.91
N ALA A 100 -15.44 6.47 -0.54
CA ALA A 100 -14.70 5.60 0.36
C ALA A 100 -15.09 5.89 1.82
N ASP A 101 -15.48 4.85 2.56
CA ASP A 101 -15.80 4.98 4.00
C ASP A 101 -14.58 5.43 4.82
N VAL A 102 -13.37 5.07 4.39
CA VAL A 102 -12.11 5.38 5.07
C VAL A 102 -10.94 5.34 4.08
N ILE A 103 -9.96 6.22 4.26
CA ILE A 103 -8.63 6.10 3.64
C ILE A 103 -7.68 5.42 4.62
N GLU A 104 -7.01 4.37 4.17
CA GLU A 104 -5.95 3.72 4.94
C GLU A 104 -4.63 4.46 4.77
N LEU A 105 -4.19 5.12 5.84
CA LEU A 105 -2.91 5.77 5.94
C LEU A 105 -1.82 4.75 6.29
N ILE A 106 -0.96 4.48 5.31
CA ILE A 106 0.23 3.63 5.48
C ILE A 106 1.39 4.48 6.01
N SER A 107 1.57 5.70 5.48
CA SER A 107 2.61 6.61 5.97
C SER A 107 2.19 8.06 5.80
N GLY A 108 2.15 8.82 6.90
CA GLY A 108 2.03 10.28 6.91
C GLY A 108 3.40 10.96 6.99
N TYR A 109 3.54 11.92 7.90
CA TYR A 109 4.81 12.60 8.18
C TYR A 109 5.90 11.60 8.59
N ARG A 110 7.11 11.78 8.05
CA ARG A 110 8.31 11.04 8.44
C ARG A 110 9.29 11.98 9.10
N SER A 111 9.75 11.64 10.30
CA SER A 111 10.89 12.36 10.86
C SER A 111 12.17 12.07 10.07
N PRO A 112 13.18 12.95 10.10
CA PRO A 112 14.48 12.68 9.47
C PRO A 112 15.10 11.35 9.93
N ALA A 113 14.87 10.96 11.19
CA ALA A 113 15.33 9.70 11.76
C ALA A 113 14.63 8.49 11.10
N LEU A 114 13.30 8.54 10.95
CA LEU A 114 12.53 7.50 10.26
C LEU A 114 12.96 7.37 8.80
N ASN A 115 13.05 8.50 8.08
CA ASN A 115 13.43 8.49 6.66
C ASN A 115 14.82 7.88 6.46
N SER A 116 15.78 8.25 7.32
CA SER A 116 17.13 7.68 7.32
C SER A 116 17.13 6.18 7.64
N ALA A 117 16.31 5.74 8.59
CA ALA A 117 16.20 4.33 8.96
C ALA A 117 15.60 3.49 7.81
N LEU A 118 14.62 4.02 7.07
CA LEU A 118 14.06 3.37 5.89
C LEU A 118 15.10 3.25 4.77
N LYS A 119 15.86 4.32 4.50
CA LYS A 119 16.96 4.31 3.53
C LYS A 119 18.00 3.24 3.86
N LYS A 120 18.41 3.15 5.13
CA LYS A 120 19.37 2.12 5.60
C LYS A 120 18.87 0.68 5.41
N ARG A 121 17.55 0.47 5.40
CA ARG A 121 16.91 -0.84 5.18
C ARG A 121 16.68 -1.16 3.70
N GLY A 122 17.19 -0.32 2.79
CA GLY A 122 17.09 -0.54 1.35
C GLY A 122 15.77 -0.07 0.73
N ALA A 123 14.95 0.71 1.45
CA ALA A 123 13.78 1.33 0.85
C ALA A 123 14.20 2.45 -0.11
N ASN A 124 13.54 2.53 -1.27
CA ASN A 124 13.72 3.64 -2.22
C ASN A 124 13.03 4.91 -1.70
N VAL A 125 13.67 5.59 -0.74
CA VAL A 125 13.20 6.86 -0.18
C VAL A 125 14.10 8.02 -0.61
N ALA A 126 13.48 9.10 -1.08
CA ALA A 126 14.19 10.32 -1.46
C ALA A 126 14.76 11.04 -0.22
N GLU A 127 15.90 11.72 -0.39
CA GLU A 127 16.49 12.56 0.66
C GLU A 127 15.62 13.80 0.95
N GLU A 128 15.02 14.37 -0.09
CA GLU A 128 14.07 15.49 -0.02
C GLU A 128 12.62 14.99 -0.18
N SER A 129 12.24 13.99 0.61
CA SER A 129 10.88 13.44 0.55
C SER A 129 9.85 14.44 1.06
N MET A 130 8.75 14.62 0.33
CA MET A 130 7.61 15.42 0.79
C MET A 130 6.99 14.92 2.12
N HIS A 131 7.25 13.67 2.51
CA HIS A 131 6.90 13.19 3.86
C HIS A 131 7.64 13.92 4.98
N LEU A 132 8.85 14.41 4.76
CA LEU A 132 9.61 15.22 5.75
C LEU A 132 8.98 16.61 5.93
N GLU A 133 8.19 17.04 4.95
CA GLU A 133 7.54 18.35 4.93
C GLU A 133 6.09 18.31 5.41
N GLY A 134 5.55 17.13 5.75
CA GLY A 134 4.12 16.97 6.04
C GLY A 134 3.26 17.17 4.79
N LYS A 135 3.85 17.02 3.60
CA LYS A 135 3.24 17.27 2.28
C LYS A 135 2.94 15.99 1.50
N ALA A 136 3.09 14.82 2.11
CA ALA A 136 2.82 13.55 1.45
C ALA A 136 2.16 12.52 2.35
N ALA A 137 1.37 11.66 1.72
CA ALA A 137 0.77 10.48 2.31
C ALA A 137 0.94 9.28 1.37
N ASP A 138 1.27 8.12 1.95
CA ASP A 138 1.12 6.83 1.30
C ASP A 138 -0.21 6.25 1.76
N ILE A 139 -1.11 5.99 0.81
CA ILE A 139 -2.47 5.57 1.10
C ILE A 139 -2.87 4.29 0.36
N HIS A 140 -3.81 3.58 0.96
CA HIS A 140 -4.63 2.57 0.33
C HIS A 140 -6.10 2.93 0.54
N ILE A 141 -6.96 2.52 -0.39
CA ILE A 141 -8.40 2.67 -0.24
C ILE A 141 -8.98 1.29 -0.43
N ASP A 142 -9.56 0.76 0.65
CA ASP A 142 -10.32 -0.47 0.62
C ASP A 142 -11.22 -0.45 -0.63
N GLU A 143 -11.36 -1.58 -1.31
CA GLU A 143 -12.32 -1.70 -2.39
C GLU A 143 -11.99 -0.93 -3.70
N VAL A 144 -10.92 -0.14 -3.75
CA VAL A 144 -10.48 0.60 -4.95
C VAL A 144 -9.09 0.13 -5.38
N THR A 145 -8.85 0.00 -6.68
CA THR A 145 -7.52 -0.38 -7.17
C THR A 145 -6.54 0.77 -7.01
N GLU A 146 -5.30 0.48 -6.65
CA GLU A 146 -4.22 1.49 -6.55
C GLU A 146 -4.02 2.21 -7.90
N GLU A 147 -4.24 1.51 -9.01
CA GLU A 147 -4.19 2.11 -10.35
C GLU A 147 -5.29 3.16 -10.55
N ALA A 148 -6.52 2.87 -10.16
CA ALA A 148 -7.63 3.82 -10.23
C ALA A 148 -7.40 5.03 -9.31
N VAL A 149 -6.91 4.80 -8.08
CA VAL A 149 -6.55 5.89 -7.16
C VAL A 149 -5.45 6.76 -7.76
N ALA A 150 -4.39 6.15 -8.32
CA ALA A 150 -3.29 6.89 -8.93
C ALA A 150 -3.72 7.66 -10.18
N GLU A 151 -4.54 7.08 -11.05
CA GLU A 151 -5.07 7.74 -12.25
C GLU A 151 -5.92 8.96 -11.87
N PHE A 152 -6.83 8.79 -10.92
CA PHE A 152 -7.64 9.90 -10.43
C PHE A 152 -6.79 11.00 -9.78
N ALA A 153 -5.85 10.64 -8.91
CA ALA A 153 -4.95 11.58 -8.25
C ALA A 153 -4.09 12.39 -9.25
N ARG A 154 -3.58 11.75 -10.32
CA ARG A 154 -2.87 12.46 -11.41
C ARG A 154 -3.76 13.49 -12.09
N GLY A 155 -5.03 13.12 -12.32
CA GLY A 155 -6.03 14.01 -12.90
C GLY A 155 -6.28 15.28 -12.10
N LEU A 156 -6.05 15.26 -10.78
CA LEU A 156 -6.18 16.43 -9.91
C LEU A 156 -5.07 17.47 -10.12
N LYS A 157 -3.90 17.06 -10.65
CA LYS A 157 -2.72 17.92 -10.85
C LYS A 157 -2.38 18.76 -9.60
N ALA A 158 -2.48 18.13 -8.43
CA ALA A 158 -2.26 18.77 -7.14
C ALA A 158 -0.84 18.55 -6.56
N GLY A 159 -0.02 17.74 -7.24
CA GLY A 159 1.38 17.51 -6.91
C GLY A 159 1.87 16.16 -7.45
N GLY A 160 2.75 15.48 -6.71
CA GLY A 160 3.33 14.22 -7.14
C GLY A 160 2.45 13.00 -6.87
N VAL A 161 2.50 12.01 -7.78
CA VAL A 161 1.81 10.72 -7.65
C VAL A 161 2.76 9.55 -7.92
N GLY A 162 2.95 8.70 -6.91
CA GLY A 162 3.74 7.47 -7.01
C GLY A 162 2.86 6.23 -6.94
N PHE A 163 2.99 5.31 -7.90
CA PHE A 163 2.19 4.08 -7.94
C PHE A 163 3.04 2.86 -7.54
N TYR A 164 2.66 2.18 -6.45
CA TYR A 164 3.41 1.07 -5.87
C TYR A 164 2.55 -0.21 -5.77
N PRO A 165 2.17 -0.84 -6.88
CA PRO A 165 1.24 -1.98 -6.88
C PRO A 165 1.78 -3.19 -6.09
N ALA A 166 3.09 -3.44 -6.15
CA ALA A 166 3.71 -4.54 -5.40
C ALA A 166 3.77 -4.30 -3.87
N LEU A 167 3.63 -3.04 -3.44
CA LEU A 167 3.62 -2.64 -2.03
C LEU A 167 2.24 -2.19 -1.57
N ASP A 168 1.23 -2.29 -2.45
CA ASP A 168 -0.17 -2.10 -2.11
C ASP A 168 -0.55 -0.67 -1.68
N PHE A 169 0.10 0.34 -2.28
CA PHE A 169 -0.21 1.75 -1.97
C PHE A 169 0.00 2.72 -3.14
N VAL A 170 -0.62 3.88 -2.99
CA VAL A 170 -0.39 5.07 -3.82
C VAL A 170 0.22 6.17 -2.95
N HIS A 171 1.32 6.72 -3.42
CA HIS A 171 1.92 7.93 -2.86
C HIS A 171 1.26 9.15 -3.47
N ILE A 172 0.87 10.09 -2.62
CA ILE A 172 0.27 11.37 -3.00
C ILE A 172 0.99 12.48 -2.25
N ASP A 173 1.42 13.51 -2.97
CA ASP A 173 2.02 14.69 -2.36
C ASP A 173 1.59 16.00 -3.03
N THR A 174 1.86 17.11 -2.35
CA THR A 174 1.54 18.49 -2.79
C THR A 174 2.78 19.30 -3.20
N GLY A 175 3.85 18.61 -3.62
CA GLY A 175 5.03 19.23 -4.23
C GLY A 175 4.85 19.50 -5.73
N ASP A 176 5.95 19.53 -6.47
CA ASP A 176 5.91 19.68 -7.93
C ASP A 176 5.16 18.52 -8.61
N LEU A 177 4.61 18.78 -9.81
CA LEU A 177 3.99 17.74 -10.63
C LEU A 177 5.03 16.73 -11.10
N ARG A 178 4.89 15.49 -10.64
CA ARG A 178 5.74 14.36 -11.02
C ARG A 178 4.98 13.06 -10.87
N GLU A 179 5.34 12.10 -11.70
CA GLU A 179 4.74 10.77 -11.68
C GLU A 179 5.84 9.72 -11.72
N TRP A 180 5.68 8.68 -10.91
CA TRP A 180 6.59 7.55 -10.93
C TRP A 180 5.83 6.26 -10.58
N ARG A 181 6.41 5.12 -10.94
CA ARG A 181 5.84 3.80 -10.67
C ARG A 181 6.94 2.83 -10.27
N LEU A 182 6.67 2.00 -9.26
CA LEU A 182 7.47 0.82 -9.00
C LEU A 182 7.06 -0.29 -9.99
N PRO A 183 8.00 -0.95 -10.68
CA PRO A 183 7.67 -2.07 -11.56
C PRO A 183 6.99 -3.20 -10.77
N ASP A 184 6.15 -3.97 -11.45
CA ASP A 184 5.47 -5.12 -10.86
C ASP A 184 6.52 -6.14 -10.42
N TYR A 185 6.57 -6.43 -9.12
CA TYR A 185 7.47 -7.44 -8.56
C TYR A 185 6.70 -8.76 -8.40
N PRO A 186 7.12 -9.85 -9.09
CA PRO A 186 6.49 -11.16 -8.92
C PRO A 186 6.93 -11.91 -7.65
N GLY A 187 7.84 -11.33 -6.85
CA GLY A 187 8.50 -12.03 -5.74
C GLY A 187 7.75 -11.89 -4.41
N ARG A 188 7.16 -12.98 -3.91
CA ARG A 188 6.70 -13.11 -2.53
C ARG A 188 7.90 -13.32 -1.60
N LEU A 189 8.12 -12.44 -0.63
CA LEU A 189 9.14 -12.64 0.41
C LEU A 189 8.46 -12.77 1.78
N LEU A 190 8.74 -13.86 2.49
CA LEU A 190 8.34 -14.02 3.90
C LEU A 190 9.57 -14.40 4.72
N MET A 191 9.83 -13.63 5.77
CA MET A 191 10.88 -13.89 6.76
C MET A 191 10.45 -15.03 7.70
N ALA A 192 11.32 -16.02 7.91
CA ALA A 192 11.09 -17.13 8.81
C ALA A 192 11.13 -16.68 10.29
N PHE A 193 10.12 -17.08 11.08
CA PHE A 193 10.10 -16.90 12.54
C PHE A 193 10.56 -18.19 13.25
N LEU A 194 11.33 -18.05 14.33
CA LEU A 194 11.86 -19.18 15.14
C LEU A 194 10.78 -19.87 16.01
N LYS A 195 9.67 -19.18 16.27
CA LYS A 195 8.38 -19.70 16.78
C LYS A 195 7.29 -18.96 16.02
N GLY A 196 6.32 -19.66 15.45
CA GLY A 196 5.32 -19.09 14.57
C GLY A 196 4.19 -20.08 14.29
N PRO A 197 3.22 -19.69 13.45
CA PRO A 197 2.09 -20.54 13.12
C PRO A 197 2.55 -21.87 12.51
N GLU A 198 1.75 -22.91 12.67
CA GLU A 198 2.09 -24.26 12.21
C GLU A 198 1.79 -24.46 10.72
N TRP A 199 0.93 -23.58 10.20
CA TRP A 199 0.40 -23.64 8.85
C TRP A 199 0.71 -22.33 8.11
N GLN A 200 1.04 -22.48 6.84
CA GLN A 200 1.11 -21.39 5.87
C GLN A 200 0.00 -21.58 4.84
N VAL A 201 -0.62 -20.48 4.41
CA VAL A 201 -1.59 -20.48 3.32
C VAL A 201 -1.11 -19.55 2.23
N MET A 202 -1.15 -20.01 0.98
CA MET A 202 -0.78 -19.19 -0.17
C MET A 202 -1.82 -19.34 -1.27
N THR A 203 -2.39 -18.23 -1.73
CA THR A 203 -3.24 -18.21 -2.93
C THR A 203 -2.37 -18.20 -4.20
N ASP A 204 -2.90 -18.59 -5.36
CA ASP A 204 -2.15 -18.59 -6.61
C ASP A 204 -1.97 -17.18 -7.20
N ARG A 205 -2.93 -16.29 -6.95
CA ARG A 205 -2.94 -14.89 -7.41
C ARG A 205 -3.22 -13.91 -6.29
N ASN A 206 -2.94 -12.63 -6.56
CA ASN A 206 -3.20 -11.51 -5.66
C ASN A 206 -4.44 -10.70 -6.05
N ILE A 207 -5.04 -10.99 -7.21
CA ILE A 207 -6.23 -10.33 -7.74
C ILE A 207 -7.14 -11.40 -8.31
N TYR A 208 -8.43 -11.30 -8.00
CA TYR A 208 -9.50 -12.11 -8.57
C TYR A 208 -10.66 -11.24 -9.01
N LEU A 209 -11.25 -11.60 -10.13
CA LEU A 209 -12.49 -11.04 -10.66
C LEU A 209 -13.69 -11.94 -10.31
N PRO A 210 -14.93 -11.42 -10.44
CA PRO A 210 -16.13 -12.23 -10.28
C PRO A 210 -16.12 -13.46 -11.21
N GLY A 211 -16.61 -14.60 -10.72
CA GLY A 211 -16.62 -15.87 -11.44
C GLY A 211 -15.26 -16.59 -11.51
N GLU A 212 -14.17 -15.93 -11.10
CA GLU A 212 -12.87 -16.59 -11.01
C GLU A 212 -12.75 -17.49 -9.79
N LYS A 213 -11.70 -18.31 -9.79
CA LYS A 213 -11.37 -19.21 -8.70
C LYS A 213 -10.11 -18.77 -7.99
N ILE A 214 -10.18 -18.76 -6.65
CA ILE A 214 -9.03 -18.64 -5.76
C ILE A 214 -8.49 -20.05 -5.53
N ASN A 215 -7.39 -20.38 -6.19
CA ASN A 215 -6.67 -21.60 -5.86
C ASN A 215 -5.72 -21.28 -4.71
N PHE A 216 -5.64 -22.15 -3.71
CA PHE A 216 -4.73 -21.96 -2.60
C PHE A 216 -4.10 -23.26 -2.13
N GLU A 217 -2.97 -23.12 -1.46
CA GLU A 217 -2.23 -24.22 -0.86
C GLU A 217 -2.08 -23.98 0.65
N ILE A 218 -2.44 -24.97 1.46
CA ILE A 218 -2.13 -25.05 2.89
C ILE A 218 -0.89 -25.90 3.05
N LEU A 219 0.17 -25.34 3.62
CA LEU A 219 1.46 -25.99 3.85
C LEU A 219 1.65 -26.28 5.35
N ASN A 220 2.02 -27.52 5.69
CA ASN A 220 2.55 -27.86 7.00
C ASN A 220 4.01 -27.38 7.10
N ILE A 221 4.25 -26.29 7.83
CA ILE A 221 5.60 -25.71 8.02
C ILE A 221 6.31 -26.23 9.28
N THR A 222 5.70 -27.19 9.98
CA THR A 222 6.34 -27.84 11.13
C THR A 222 7.39 -28.87 10.67
N ARG A 223 8.25 -29.30 11.60
CA ARG A 223 9.29 -30.32 11.33
C ARG A 223 8.75 -31.75 11.33
N THR A 224 7.48 -31.96 11.66
CA THR A 224 6.88 -33.29 11.83
C THR A 224 5.56 -33.40 11.07
N GLY A 225 5.09 -34.63 10.87
CA GLY A 225 3.74 -34.84 10.36
C GLY A 225 2.70 -34.29 11.34
N LYS A 226 1.63 -33.67 10.82
CA LYS A 226 0.53 -33.15 11.64
C LYS A 226 -0.81 -33.29 10.92
N ALA A 227 -1.85 -33.64 11.67
CA ALA A 227 -3.22 -33.64 11.17
C ALA A 227 -3.76 -32.21 11.10
N PHE A 228 -4.42 -31.86 9.99
CA PHE A 228 -5.11 -30.59 9.86
C PHE A 228 -6.54 -30.72 10.38
N ASN A 229 -6.75 -30.43 11.66
CA ASN A 229 -8.06 -30.49 12.31
C ASN A 229 -8.65 -29.09 12.58
N LYS A 230 -8.28 -28.12 11.74
CA LYS A 230 -8.72 -26.74 11.84
C LYS A 230 -9.66 -26.37 10.70
N LYS A 231 -10.39 -25.28 10.89
CA LYS A 231 -11.10 -24.60 9.80
C LYS A 231 -10.28 -23.38 9.39
N ALA A 232 -10.05 -23.24 8.09
CA ALA A 232 -9.52 -21.99 7.57
C ALA A 232 -10.68 -21.00 7.41
N GLU A 233 -10.37 -19.71 7.45
CA GLU A 233 -11.32 -18.63 7.27
C GLU A 233 -10.88 -17.76 6.09
N LEU A 234 -11.78 -17.52 5.15
CA LEU A 234 -11.67 -16.40 4.25
C LEU A 234 -12.05 -15.16 5.07
N GLN A 235 -11.09 -14.28 5.31
CA GLN A 235 -11.33 -13.01 6.00
C GLN A 235 -11.31 -11.87 5.00
N ARG A 236 -12.17 -10.89 5.25
CA ARG A 236 -12.23 -9.64 4.51
C ARG A 236 -11.68 -8.52 5.38
N TYR A 237 -10.91 -7.62 4.79
CA TYR A 237 -10.56 -6.37 5.43
C TYR A 237 -11.67 -5.36 5.22
N LYS A 238 -12.08 -4.72 6.30
CA LYS A 238 -13.05 -3.65 6.26
C LYS A 238 -12.79 -2.69 7.41
N ARG A 239 -12.60 -1.41 7.08
CA ARG A 239 -12.48 -0.33 8.08
C ARG A 239 -11.41 -0.63 9.14
N GLY A 240 -10.25 -1.10 8.69
CA GLY A 240 -9.13 -1.33 9.58
C GLY A 240 -9.13 -2.67 10.33
N LYS A 241 -10.14 -3.52 10.07
CA LYS A 241 -10.34 -4.78 10.78
C LYS A 241 -10.48 -5.93 9.79
N TRP A 242 -9.91 -7.07 10.18
CA TRP A 242 -10.16 -8.33 9.52
C TRP A 242 -11.41 -8.97 10.12
N GLU A 243 -12.40 -9.21 9.28
CA GLU A 243 -13.67 -9.84 9.64
C GLU A 243 -13.76 -11.20 8.94
N SER A 244 -14.27 -12.21 9.64
CA SER A 244 -14.54 -13.51 9.02
C SER A 244 -15.65 -13.35 7.97
N TYR A 245 -15.33 -13.67 6.72
CA TYR A 245 -16.27 -13.60 5.60
C TYR A 245 -16.92 -14.97 5.34
N SER A 246 -16.13 -16.04 5.32
CA SER A 246 -16.66 -17.41 5.25
C SER A 246 -15.66 -18.44 5.81
N LEU A 247 -16.18 -19.60 6.21
CA LEU A 247 -15.36 -20.74 6.58
C LEU A 247 -14.97 -21.54 5.34
N ILE A 248 -13.74 -22.02 5.33
CA ILE A 248 -13.18 -22.85 4.26
C ILE A 248 -13.05 -24.28 4.79
N GLU A 249 -13.85 -25.18 4.24
CA GLU A 249 -13.80 -26.61 4.56
C GLU A 249 -12.92 -27.35 3.56
N ALA A 250 -11.65 -26.97 3.51
CA ALA A 250 -10.63 -27.66 2.74
C ALA A 250 -9.69 -28.40 3.68
N CYS A 251 -9.26 -29.60 3.28
CA CYS A 251 -8.15 -30.33 3.91
C CYS A 251 -8.37 -30.82 5.34
N THR A 252 -9.53 -30.55 5.95
CA THR A 252 -9.87 -30.97 7.32
C THR A 252 -9.84 -32.50 7.45
N GLY A 253 -9.22 -32.98 8.53
CA GLY A 253 -9.09 -34.40 8.87
C GLY A 253 -7.99 -35.16 8.11
N LYS A 254 -7.22 -34.48 7.25
CA LYS A 254 -6.08 -35.10 6.54
C LYS A 254 -4.80 -34.99 7.38
N GLU A 255 -3.95 -36.02 7.30
CA GLU A 255 -2.59 -35.97 7.82
C GLU A 255 -1.62 -35.45 6.77
N PHE A 256 -0.74 -34.55 7.19
CA PHE A 256 0.27 -33.93 6.33
C PHE A 256 1.65 -34.21 6.88
N GLY A 257 2.54 -34.77 6.05
CA GLY A 257 3.96 -34.81 6.35
C GLY A 257 4.54 -33.40 6.52
N ALA A 258 5.73 -33.31 7.11
CA ALA A 258 6.48 -32.06 7.16
C ALA A 258 6.72 -31.53 5.74
N GLY A 259 6.45 -30.24 5.49
CA GLY A 259 6.63 -29.62 4.18
C GLY A 259 5.61 -30.04 3.11
N SER A 260 4.60 -30.84 3.46
CA SER A 260 3.56 -31.29 2.53
C SER A 260 2.46 -30.24 2.39
N THR A 261 1.87 -30.13 1.20
CA THR A 261 0.77 -29.20 0.92
C THR A 261 -0.57 -29.89 0.68
N CYS A 262 -1.64 -29.14 0.91
CA CYS A 262 -2.98 -29.46 0.48
C CYS A 262 -3.53 -28.34 -0.40
N LYS A 263 -4.15 -28.70 -1.52
CA LYS A 263 -4.79 -27.74 -2.42
C LYS A 263 -6.26 -27.57 -2.05
N GLY A 264 -6.72 -26.33 -2.09
CA GLY A 264 -8.13 -25.98 -2.00
C GLY A 264 -8.49 -24.94 -3.05
N GLU A 265 -9.78 -24.75 -3.22
CA GLU A 265 -10.36 -23.84 -4.21
C GLU A 265 -11.54 -23.11 -3.57
N ILE A 266 -11.67 -21.81 -3.85
CA ILE A 266 -12.83 -21.00 -3.47
C ILE A 266 -13.33 -20.31 -4.74
N GLU A 267 -14.63 -20.42 -5.01
CA GLU A 267 -15.28 -19.66 -6.07
C GLU A 267 -15.53 -18.21 -5.60
N VAL A 268 -15.09 -17.25 -6.42
CA VAL A 268 -15.38 -15.82 -6.19
C VAL A 268 -16.74 -15.52 -6.79
N LYS A 269 -17.77 -15.55 -5.96
CA LYS A 269 -19.14 -15.31 -6.41
C LYS A 269 -19.33 -13.85 -6.81
N GLU A 270 -20.31 -13.58 -7.67
CA GLU A 270 -20.68 -12.22 -8.07
C GLU A 270 -20.99 -11.34 -6.86
N GLU A 271 -21.68 -11.90 -5.86
CA GLU A 271 -22.02 -11.23 -4.61
C GLU A 271 -20.85 -11.11 -3.62
N THR A 272 -19.69 -11.72 -3.90
CA THR A 272 -18.51 -11.55 -3.04
C THR A 272 -18.14 -10.07 -3.03
N PRO A 273 -18.12 -9.42 -1.85
CA PRO A 273 -17.79 -8.02 -1.78
C PRO A 273 -16.41 -7.74 -2.36
N PHE A 274 -16.26 -6.55 -2.92
CA PHE A 274 -14.99 -6.05 -3.38
C PHE A 274 -14.07 -5.78 -2.18
N GLY A 275 -12.77 -5.66 -2.46
CA GLY A 275 -11.78 -5.26 -1.46
C GLY A 275 -10.80 -6.36 -1.11
N LYS A 276 -10.15 -6.19 0.03
CA LYS A 276 -9.00 -6.97 0.44
C LYS A 276 -9.41 -8.20 1.24
N PHE A 277 -8.75 -9.32 0.96
CA PHE A 277 -9.02 -10.63 1.56
C PHE A 277 -7.72 -11.33 1.96
N ARG A 278 -7.84 -12.29 2.86
CA ARG A 278 -6.79 -13.25 3.21
C ARG A 278 -7.41 -14.57 3.61
N ILE A 279 -6.64 -15.66 3.55
CA ILE A 279 -7.06 -16.95 4.11
C ILE A 279 -6.24 -17.23 5.36
N VAL A 280 -6.88 -17.23 6.52
CA VAL A 280 -6.19 -17.52 7.78
C VAL A 280 -6.60 -18.86 8.36
N ILE A 281 -5.69 -19.49 9.08
CA ILE A 281 -5.99 -20.63 9.94
C ILE A 281 -5.83 -20.10 11.37
N PRO A 282 -6.91 -19.97 12.17
CA PRO A 282 -6.78 -19.48 13.53
C PRO A 282 -5.82 -20.34 14.39
N GLU A 283 -4.95 -19.68 15.14
CA GLU A 283 -4.02 -20.30 16.10
C GLU A 283 -4.33 -19.79 17.50
N GLU A 284 -4.77 -20.67 18.40
CA GLU A 284 -5.09 -20.31 19.78
C GLU A 284 -3.87 -19.76 20.54
N ASP A 285 -2.70 -20.34 20.28
CA ASP A 285 -1.43 -19.94 20.91
C ASP A 285 -0.87 -18.64 20.33
N TYR A 286 -1.30 -18.25 19.11
CA TYR A 286 -0.80 -17.06 18.40
C TYR A 286 -1.93 -16.32 17.66
N PRO A 287 -2.91 -15.74 18.38
CA PRO A 287 -4.10 -15.13 17.77
C PRO A 287 -3.78 -13.89 16.92
N HIS A 288 -2.57 -13.33 17.08
CA HIS A 288 -2.07 -12.20 16.30
C HIS A 288 -1.29 -12.64 15.04
N LEU A 289 -0.99 -13.94 14.89
CA LEU A 289 -0.23 -14.51 13.77
C LEU A 289 -0.97 -15.63 13.02
N ASN A 290 -2.21 -15.98 13.43
CA ASN A 290 -3.14 -16.96 12.85
C ASN A 290 -2.47 -17.94 11.87
N SER A 291 -2.25 -17.56 10.61
CA SER A 291 -1.30 -18.26 9.74
C SER A 291 -0.46 -17.27 8.95
N LEU A 292 0.67 -17.73 8.39
CA LEU A 292 1.34 -16.96 7.33
C LEU A 292 0.45 -17.03 6.07
N SER A 293 -0.32 -15.97 5.80
CA SER A 293 -1.14 -15.83 4.60
C SER A 293 -0.66 -14.65 3.78
N ASN A 294 -0.65 -14.79 2.45
CA ASN A 294 -0.68 -13.60 1.61
C ASN A 294 -2.07 -12.95 1.64
N GLU A 295 -2.10 -11.66 1.41
CA GLU A 295 -3.31 -10.90 1.15
C GLU A 295 -3.56 -10.88 -0.36
N PHE A 296 -4.82 -10.72 -0.75
CA PHE A 296 -5.23 -10.62 -2.15
C PHE A 296 -6.50 -9.78 -2.25
N TYR A 297 -6.90 -9.43 -3.46
CA TYR A 297 -8.05 -8.57 -3.73
C TYR A 297 -9.11 -9.26 -4.55
N ARG A 298 -10.37 -9.01 -4.22
CA ARG A 298 -11.49 -9.17 -5.15
C ARG A 298 -11.76 -7.80 -5.79
N LYS A 299 -11.55 -7.67 -7.10
CA LYS A 299 -11.77 -6.41 -7.85
C LYS A 299 -13.11 -6.45 -8.62
N LYS A 300 -13.56 -5.30 -9.10
CA LYS A 300 -14.64 -5.22 -10.10
C LYS A 300 -14.04 -5.50 -11.49
N GLU A 301 -14.88 -6.00 -12.40
CA GLU A 301 -14.56 -6.03 -13.84
C GLU A 301 -14.25 -4.63 -14.39
#